data_AF-G2NBH3-F1
#
_entry.id   AF-G2NBH3-F1
#
_cell.length_a   1.000
_cell.length_b   1.000
_cell.length_c   1.000
_cell.angle_alpha   90.00
_cell.angle_beta   90.00
_cell.angle_gamma   90.00
#
_symmetry.space_group_name_H-M   'P 1'
#
loop_
_entity.id
_entity.type
_entity.pdbx_description
1 polymer ?
#
loop_
_entity_poly.entity_id
_entity_poly.type
_entity_poly.pdbx_seq_one_letter_code
_entity_poly.pdbx_strand_id
1 'polypeptide(L)'
;MRPRTPYPSDLSDARWELIRPTLETWRRDRAGIRRPTHDLRVLMDAILYVDRTGIPWRYLPHDFPPWQSVYGYFAHWQTDGVLDRLTGLLGSREPSHGPSHSKR
;
A
#
# COMPACT_ATOMS: atom_id res chain seq x y z
N MET A 1 -4.32 -20.94 -4.18
CA MET A 1 -3.77 -20.20 -3.02
C MET A 1 -4.82 -20.22 -1.93
N ARG A 2 -4.48 -20.61 -0.69
CA ARG A 2 -5.40 -20.47 0.44
C ARG A 2 -5.59 -18.97 0.70
N PRO A 3 -6.82 -18.50 0.97
CA PRO A 3 -7.02 -17.11 1.36
C PRO A 3 -6.22 -16.85 2.65
N ARG A 4 -5.40 -15.79 2.65
CA ARG A 4 -4.69 -15.36 3.86
C ARG A 4 -5.71 -14.90 4.90
N THR A 5 -5.45 -15.16 6.16
CA THR A 5 -6.24 -14.56 7.24
C THR A 5 -5.99 -13.05 7.19
N PRO A 6 -7.03 -12.21 7.15
CA PRO A 6 -6.85 -10.77 7.08
C PRO A 6 -6.19 -10.25 8.36
N TYR A 7 -5.29 -9.28 8.22
CA TYR A 7 -4.71 -8.58 9.36
C TYR A 7 -5.61 -7.43 9.79
N PRO A 8 -5.59 -7.02 11.07
CA PRO A 8 -6.25 -5.79 11.51
C PRO A 8 -5.75 -4.53 10.79
N SER A 9 -4.56 -4.60 10.19
CA SER A 9 -3.98 -3.53 9.37
C SER A 9 -4.59 -3.41 7.97
N ASP A 10 -5.30 -4.44 7.51
CA ASP A 10 -5.80 -4.51 6.14
C ASP A 10 -6.83 -3.42 5.86
N LEU A 11 -6.89 -3.03 4.59
CA LEU A 11 -7.87 -2.08 4.14
C LEU A 11 -9.22 -2.77 3.95
N SER A 12 -10.28 -2.16 4.48
CA SER A 12 -11.65 -2.64 4.21
C SER A 12 -11.97 -2.53 2.73
N ASP A 13 -12.84 -3.43 2.22
CA ASP A 13 -13.23 -3.45 0.81
C ASP A 13 -13.75 -2.09 0.34
N ALA A 14 -14.57 -1.42 1.16
CA ALA A 14 -15.11 -0.10 0.83
C ALA A 14 -14.02 0.97 0.67
N ARG A 15 -12.98 0.95 1.51
CA ARG A 15 -11.85 1.89 1.39
C ARG A 15 -10.94 1.52 0.24
N TRP A 16 -10.77 0.22 -0.01
CA TRP A 16 -10.03 -0.28 -1.16
C TRP A 16 -10.61 0.22 -2.47
N GLU A 17 -11.93 0.12 -2.66
CA GLU A 17 -12.59 0.60 -3.88
C GLU A 17 -12.43 2.11 -4.12
N LEU A 18 -12.20 2.91 -3.07
CA LEU A 18 -11.90 4.34 -3.21
C LEU A 18 -10.49 4.61 -3.74
N ILE A 19 -9.49 3.86 -3.28
CA ILE A 19 -8.08 4.09 -3.63
C ILE A 19 -7.63 3.31 -4.88
N ARG A 20 -8.30 2.19 -5.16
CA ARG A 20 -7.97 1.26 -6.24
C ARG A 20 -7.82 1.94 -7.61
N PRO A 21 -8.73 2.84 -8.05
CA PRO A 21 -8.61 3.47 -9.37
C PRO A 21 -7.32 4.29 -9.52
N THR A 22 -6.87 4.94 -8.46
CA THR A 22 -5.62 5.72 -8.44
C THR A 22 -4.41 4.81 -8.63
N LEU A 23 -4.36 3.70 -7.90
CA LEU A 23 -3.27 2.72 -7.99
C LEU A 23 -3.25 2.01 -9.34
N GLU A 24 -4.42 1.65 -9.88
CA GLU A 24 -4.55 1.02 -11.19
C GLU A 24 -4.14 1.97 -12.32
N THR A 25 -4.49 3.26 -12.22
CA THR A 25 -4.07 4.28 -13.17
C THR A 25 -2.55 4.45 -13.14
N TRP A 26 -1.97 4.65 -11.95
CA TRP A 26 -0.52 4.72 -11.79
C TRP A 26 0.20 3.49 -12.37
N ARG A 27 -0.34 2.29 -12.15
CA ARG A 27 0.22 1.05 -12.70
C ARG A 27 0.10 1.02 -14.23
N ARG A 28 -1.03 1.43 -14.79
CA ARG A 28 -1.28 1.45 -16.25
C ARG A 28 -0.30 2.39 -16.96
N ASP A 29 -0.07 3.56 -16.39
CA ASP A 29 0.84 4.57 -16.94
C ASP A 29 2.30 4.07 -17.00
N ARG A 30 2.61 3.03 -16.22
CA ARG A 30 3.95 2.40 -16.13
C ARG A 30 4.00 0.96 -16.65
N ALA A 31 2.90 0.46 -17.22
CA ALA A 31 2.76 -0.94 -17.63
C ALA A 31 3.55 -1.32 -18.90
N GLY A 32 4.33 -0.39 -19.47
CA GLY A 32 4.98 -0.56 -20.78
C GLY A 32 6.11 -1.59 -20.86
N ILE A 33 6.60 -2.14 -19.73
CA ILE A 33 7.86 -2.91 -19.73
C ILE A 33 7.75 -4.31 -19.10
N ARG A 34 6.83 -4.54 -18.15
CA ARG A 34 6.79 -5.82 -17.42
C ARG A 34 5.39 -6.17 -16.91
N ARG A 35 5.03 -7.46 -16.98
CA ARG A 35 3.77 -7.96 -16.42
C ARG A 35 3.74 -7.73 -14.91
N PRO A 36 2.64 -7.20 -14.34
CA PRO A 36 2.52 -7.05 -12.89
C PRO A 36 2.63 -8.41 -12.20
N THR A 37 3.59 -8.56 -11.29
CA THR A 37 3.84 -9.82 -10.56
C THR A 37 2.93 -9.96 -9.32
N HIS A 38 2.51 -8.85 -8.73
CA HIS A 38 1.76 -8.83 -7.46
C HIS A 38 0.49 -7.97 -7.58
N ASP A 39 -0.53 -8.38 -6.82
CA ASP A 39 -1.77 -7.62 -6.68
C ASP A 39 -1.50 -6.31 -5.91
N LEU A 40 -2.05 -5.20 -6.42
CA LEU A 40 -1.92 -3.88 -5.81
C LEU A 40 -2.54 -3.84 -4.40
N ARG A 41 -3.61 -4.60 -4.17
CA ARG A 41 -4.25 -4.71 -2.86
C ARG A 41 -3.31 -5.32 -1.85
N VAL A 42 -2.68 -6.43 -2.22
CA VAL A 42 -1.76 -7.14 -1.33
C VAL A 42 -0.51 -6.30 -1.05
N LEU A 43 -0.02 -5.56 -2.04
CA LEU A 43 1.06 -4.60 -1.85
C LEU A 43 0.67 -3.46 -0.89
N MET A 44 -0.55 -2.92 -1.04
CA MET A 44 -1.07 -1.89 -0.14
C MET A 44 -1.26 -2.41 1.28
N ASP A 45 -1.86 -3.58 1.46
CA ASP A 45 -2.05 -4.21 2.76
C ASP A 45 -0.70 -4.47 3.46
N ALA A 46 0.33 -4.90 2.72
CA ALA A 46 1.68 -5.07 3.24
C ALA A 46 2.32 -3.75 3.70
N ILE A 47 2.14 -2.67 2.92
CA ILE A 47 2.62 -1.33 3.29
C ILE A 47 1.89 -0.83 4.53
N LEU A 48 0.57 -0.98 4.60
CA LEU A 48 -0.24 -0.62 5.77
C LEU A 48 0.13 -1.44 7.00
N TYR A 49 0.47 -2.72 6.83
CA TYR A 49 0.95 -3.57 7.92
C TYR A 49 2.23 -2.99 8.52
N VAL A 50 3.22 -2.66 7.68
CA VAL A 50 4.47 -2.06 8.13
C VAL A 50 4.26 -0.68 8.77
N ASP A 51 3.45 0.18 8.15
CA ASP A 51 3.14 1.52 8.66
C ASP A 51 2.44 1.48 10.02
N ARG A 52 1.44 0.61 10.21
CA ARG A 52 0.69 0.51 11.48
C ARG A 52 1.45 -0.19 12.60
N THR A 53 2.30 -1.16 12.27
CA THR A 53 3.02 -1.95 13.28
C THR A 53 4.42 -1.40 13.58
N GLY A 54 4.99 -0.58 12.69
CA GLY A 54 6.34 -0.03 12.82
C GLY A 54 7.46 -1.05 12.65
N ILE A 55 7.16 -2.27 12.18
CA ILE A 55 8.19 -3.30 12.03
C ILE A 55 9.18 -2.95 10.90
N PRO A 56 10.44 -3.43 10.95
CA PRO A 56 11.33 -3.29 9.82
C PRO A 56 10.82 -4.09 8.60
N TRP A 57 10.97 -3.54 7.39
CA TRP A 57 10.56 -4.21 6.14
C TRP A 57 11.04 -5.66 6.00
N ARG A 58 12.25 -5.96 6.49
CA ARG A 58 12.84 -7.31 6.43
C ARG A 58 12.11 -8.35 7.30
N TYR A 59 11.27 -7.89 8.22
CA TYR A 59 10.47 -8.70 9.14
C TYR A 59 9.03 -8.86 8.64
N LEU A 60 8.73 -8.41 7.42
CA LEU A 60 7.43 -8.59 6.80
C LEU A 60 7.06 -10.09 6.79
N PRO A 61 5.86 -10.46 7.25
CA PRO A 61 5.38 -11.82 7.23
C PRO A 61 5.47 -12.48 5.84
N HIS A 62 5.72 -13.79 5.82
CA HIS A 62 5.96 -14.57 4.60
C HIS A 62 4.71 -14.79 3.72
N ASP A 63 3.52 -14.43 4.21
CA ASP A 63 2.27 -14.45 3.46
C ASP A 63 2.10 -13.22 2.55
N PHE A 64 2.89 -12.17 2.78
CA PHE A 64 3.01 -11.04 1.87
C PHE A 64 4.05 -11.27 0.75
N PRO A 65 3.99 -10.50 -0.35
CA PRO A 65 5.03 -10.48 -1.36
C PRO A 65 6.41 -10.18 -0.75
N PRO A 66 7.51 -10.58 -1.41
CA PRO A 66 8.85 -10.29 -0.95
C PRO A 66 9.02 -8.81 -0.60
N TRP A 67 9.60 -8.53 0.58
CA TRP A 67 9.69 -7.17 1.11
C TRP A 67 10.39 -6.21 0.14
N GLN A 68 11.32 -6.69 -0.70
CA GLN A 68 11.99 -5.89 -1.73
C GLN A 68 11.00 -5.36 -2.77
N SER A 69 10.04 -6.20 -3.17
CA SER A 69 8.98 -5.81 -4.11
C SER A 69 8.03 -4.82 -3.45
N VAL A 70 7.59 -5.10 -2.22
CA VAL A 70 6.71 -4.19 -1.47
C VAL A 70 7.38 -2.82 -1.29
N TYR A 71 8.63 -2.81 -0.83
CA TYR A 71 9.40 -1.58 -0.64
C TYR A 71 9.63 -0.83 -1.96
N GLY A 72 9.90 -1.53 -3.07
CA GLY A 72 10.04 -0.89 -4.38
C GLY A 72 8.78 -0.13 -4.81
N TYR A 73 7.60 -0.75 -4.63
CA TYR A 73 6.32 -0.07 -4.87
C TYR A 73 6.10 1.11 -3.92
N PHE A 74 6.36 0.93 -2.62
CA PHE A 74 6.29 2.00 -1.63
C PHE A 74 7.16 3.19 -2.03
N ALA A 75 8.42 2.96 -2.37
CA ALA A 75 9.37 4.01 -2.75
C ALA A 75 8.89 4.76 -3.99
N HIS A 76 8.42 4.06 -5.02
CA HIS A 76 7.85 4.71 -6.20
C HIS A 76 6.60 5.54 -5.86
N TRP A 77 5.65 4.99 -5.09
CA TRP A 77 4.44 5.72 -4.70
C TRP A 77 4.74 6.93 -3.83
N GLN A 78 5.76 6.86 -2.98
CA GLN A 78 6.23 7.99 -2.19
C GLN A 78 6.84 9.07 -3.09
N THR A 79 7.71 8.70 -4.03
CA THR A 79 8.34 9.65 -4.97
C THR A 79 7.32 10.31 -5.90
N ASP A 80 6.30 9.56 -6.33
CA ASP A 80 5.27 10.05 -7.25
C ASP A 80 4.11 10.77 -6.55
N GLY A 81 4.15 10.92 -5.21
CA GLY A 81 3.09 11.56 -4.42
C GLY A 81 1.76 10.79 -4.42
N VAL A 82 1.79 9.50 -4.77
CA VAL A 82 0.59 8.64 -4.79
C VAL A 82 0.05 8.47 -3.37
N LEU A 83 0.92 8.21 -2.40
CA LEU A 83 0.52 8.00 -0.99
C LEU A 83 -0.18 9.23 -0.39
N ASP A 84 0.28 10.44 -0.75
CA ASP A 84 -0.35 11.69 -0.30
C ASP A 84 -1.74 11.84 -0.92
N ARG A 85 -1.89 11.51 -2.21
CA ARG A 85 -3.19 11.51 -2.89
C ARG A 85 -4.15 10.50 -2.26
N LEU A 86 -3.66 9.31 -1.90
CA LEU A 86 -4.48 8.29 -1.23
C LEU A 86 -4.91 8.74 0.17
N THR A 87 -4.01 9.34 0.94
CA THR A 87 -4.32 9.91 2.25
C THR A 87 -5.40 10.98 2.14
N GLY A 88 -5.32 11.85 1.12
CA GLY A 88 -6.38 12.81 0.80
C GLY A 88 -7.74 12.15 0.55
N LEU A 89 -7.78 11.10 -0.29
CA LEU A 89 -9.02 10.38 -0.61
C LEU A 89 -9.65 9.70 0.62
N LEU A 90 -8.81 9.17 1.52
CA LEU A 90 -9.26 8.51 2.75
C LEU A 90 -9.66 9.51 3.84
N GLY A 91 -8.93 10.63 3.95
CA GLY A 91 -9.17 11.71 4.91
C GLY A 91 -10.33 12.64 4.54
N SER A 92 -10.78 12.63 3.27
CA SER A 92 -11.94 13.41 2.80
C SER A 92 -13.27 13.01 3.47
N ARG A 93 -13.27 11.99 4.35
CA ARG A 93 -14.47 11.47 5.02
C ARG A 93 -14.37 11.38 6.55
N GLU A 94 -13.27 11.81 7.18
CA GLU A 94 -13.17 12.05 8.63
C GLU A 94 -12.08 13.07 9.00
N PRO A 95 -12.31 13.92 10.03
CA PRO A 95 -11.30 14.85 10.53
C PRO A 95 -10.16 14.12 11.26
N SER A 96 -8.96 14.24 10.70
CA SER A 96 -7.62 14.23 11.30
C SER A 96 -7.36 13.37 12.56
N HIS A 97 -6.46 12.39 12.44
CA HIS A 97 -5.59 11.99 13.56
C HIS A 97 -4.13 11.87 13.08
N GLY A 98 -3.36 12.95 13.30
CA GLY A 98 -1.93 12.98 13.69
C GLY A 98 -0.85 12.40 12.75
N PRO A 99 0.34 13.03 12.67
CA PRO A 99 1.33 12.72 11.64
C PRO A 99 2.15 11.44 11.94
N SER A 100 2.31 10.58 10.93
CA SER A 100 3.30 9.50 10.96
C SER A 100 4.69 10.11 10.69
N HIS A 101 5.51 10.16 11.73
CA HIS A 101 6.90 10.57 11.64
C HIS A 101 7.70 9.54 10.84
N SER A 102 7.97 9.85 9.57
CA SER A 102 9.10 9.27 8.84
C SER A 102 10.33 10.14 9.09
N LYS A 103 11.13 9.82 10.12
CA LYS A 103 12.50 10.34 10.22
C LYS A 103 13.43 9.42 9.44
N ARG A 104 14.10 10.01 8.45
CA ARG A 104 15.32 9.49 7.83
C ARG A 104 16.43 9.37 8.86
#